data_AF-A0A1C6V6U2-F1
#
_entry.id   AF-A0A1C6V6U2-F1
#
_cell.length_a   1.000
_cell.length_b   1.000
_cell.length_c   1.000
_cell.angle_alpha   90.00
_cell.angle_beta   90.00
_cell.angle_gamma   90.00
#
_symmetry.space_group_name_H-M   'P 1'
#
loop_
_entity.id
_entity.type
_entity.pdbx_description
1 polymer ?
#
loop_
_entity_poly.entity_id
_entity_poly.type
_entity_poly.pdbx_seq_one_letter_code
_entity_poly.pdbx_strand_id
1 'polypeptide(L)'
;MSANGPNHIGLTTISRTVASLAVGVVHTVERAVIGDSRMRTARGNAWEAVCADRARAAQRRELDRLVAELGAARAAARKRRDARDDLPVS
;
A
#
# COMPACT_ATOMS: atom_id res chain seq x y z
N MET A 1 17.89 -31.60 -13.34
CA MET A 1 16.75 -31.64 -12.40
C MET A 1 16.30 -30.19 -12.15
N SER A 2 15.06 -29.85 -12.49
CA SER A 2 14.43 -28.54 -12.28
C SER A 2 13.99 -28.34 -10.83
N ALA A 3 14.04 -27.11 -10.31
CA ALA A 3 12.88 -26.32 -9.87
C ALA A 3 13.24 -25.22 -8.84
N ASN A 4 12.44 -24.13 -8.87
CA ASN A 4 12.13 -23.16 -7.80
C ASN A 4 12.89 -21.82 -7.78
N GLY A 5 12.33 -20.82 -8.47
CA GLY A 5 12.60 -19.41 -8.22
C GLY A 5 11.84 -18.86 -7.00
N PRO A 6 12.30 -17.73 -6.45
CA PRO A 6 11.39 -16.72 -5.92
C PRO A 6 11.90 -15.28 -6.14
N ASN A 7 11.46 -14.61 -7.22
CA ASN A 7 11.69 -13.17 -7.44
C ASN A 7 10.70 -12.30 -6.62
N HIS A 8 10.65 -12.51 -5.30
CA HIS A 8 9.75 -11.77 -4.38
C HIS A 8 10.50 -10.77 -3.49
N ILE A 9 11.84 -10.82 -3.50
CA ILE A 9 12.72 -10.10 -2.56
C ILE A 9 13.05 -8.67 -3.05
N GLY A 10 12.89 -8.39 -4.35
CA GLY A 10 13.19 -7.08 -4.92
C GLY A 10 12.11 -6.03 -4.70
N LEU A 11 10.83 -6.36 -4.94
CA LEU A 11 9.76 -5.36 -4.94
C LEU A 11 9.42 -4.84 -3.54
N THR A 12 9.24 -5.72 -2.54
CA THR A 12 8.85 -5.31 -1.18
C THR A 12 9.94 -4.50 -0.48
N THR A 13 11.20 -4.81 -0.75
CA THR A 13 12.35 -4.10 -0.16
C THR A 13 12.51 -2.72 -0.79
N ILE A 14 12.42 -2.63 -2.13
CA ILE A 14 12.47 -1.35 -2.84
C ILE A 14 11.27 -0.46 -2.42
N SER A 15 10.07 -1.03 -2.32
CA SER A 15 8.88 -0.30 -1.85
C SER A 15 9.05 0.25 -0.43
N ARG A 16 9.67 -0.51 0.48
CA ARG A 16 9.94 -0.05 1.85
C ARG A 16 10.92 1.13 1.88
N THR A 17 11.98 1.08 1.06
CA THR A 17 12.98 2.15 1.00
C THR A 17 12.39 3.43 0.41
N VAL A 18 11.62 3.33 -0.67
CA VAL A 18 10.94 4.48 -1.29
C VAL A 18 9.93 5.09 -0.33
N ALA A 19 9.14 4.26 0.38
CA ALA A 19 8.21 4.73 1.40
C ALA A 19 8.95 5.47 2.54
N SER A 20 10.08 4.94 3.01
CA SER A 20 10.88 5.56 4.07
C SER A 20 11.47 6.91 3.66
N LEU A 21 11.92 7.05 2.41
CA LEU A 21 12.47 8.31 1.90
C LEU A 21 11.36 9.37 1.73
N ALA A 22 10.19 8.97 1.23
CA ALA A 22 9.04 9.86 1.07
C ALA A 22 8.58 10.43 2.42
N VAL A 23 8.59 9.63 3.49
CA VAL A 23 8.23 10.08 4.85
C VAL A 23 9.13 11.22 5.33
N GLY A 24 10.44 11.16 5.07
CA GLY A 24 11.38 12.20 5.47
C GLY A 24 11.15 13.56 4.77
N VAL A 25 10.81 13.51 3.47
CA VAL A 25 10.52 14.72 2.68
C VAL A 25 9.20 15.36 3.13
N VAL A 26 8.15 14.56 3.34
CA VAL A 26 6.85 15.04 3.82
C VAL A 26 6.99 15.72 5.19
N HIS A 27 7.72 15.10 6.12
CA HIS A 27 7.88 15.66 7.47
C HIS A 27 8.63 17.01 7.45
N THR A 28 9.61 17.15 6.55
CA THR A 28 10.38 18.40 6.41
C THR A 28 9.51 19.51 5.80
N VAL A 29 8.69 19.17 4.80
CA VAL A 29 7.75 20.11 4.17
C VAL A 29 6.66 20.55 5.15
N GLU A 30 6.11 19.62 5.94
CA GLU A 30 5.13 19.94 6.99
C GLU A 30 5.69 20.93 8.01
N ARG A 31 6.95 20.74 8.46
CA ARG A 31 7.57 21.69 9.40
C ARG A 31 7.83 23.06 8.78
N ALA A 32 8.20 23.12 7.50
CA ALA A 32 8.46 24.37 6.80
C ALA A 32 7.19 25.19 6.54
N VAL A 33 6.05 24.53 6.29
CA VAL A 33 4.79 25.19 5.91
C VAL A 33 3.94 25.61 7.11
N ILE A 34 3.98 24.88 8.23
CA ILE A 34 3.03 25.09 9.33
C ILE A 34 3.41 26.28 10.25
N GLY A 35 4.70 26.60 10.39
CA GLY A 35 5.17 27.74 11.19
C GLY A 35 4.83 27.71 12.69
N ASP A 36 5.33 28.71 13.44
CA ASP A 36 5.29 28.80 14.91
C ASP A 36 3.92 29.17 15.53
N SER A 37 2.83 29.22 14.75
CA SER A 37 1.47 29.55 15.23
C SER A 37 0.82 28.47 16.12
N ARG A 38 1.63 27.48 16.52
CA ARG A 38 1.26 26.18 17.09
C ARG A 38 1.16 26.20 18.62
N MET A 39 0.38 27.11 19.20
CA MET A 39 -0.08 26.86 20.57
C MET A 39 -1.08 25.71 20.53
N ARG A 40 -0.64 24.54 21.04
CA ARG A 40 -1.43 23.31 21.14
C ARG A 40 -2.62 23.50 22.08
N THR A 41 -3.72 23.99 21.53
CA THR A 41 -5.02 23.91 22.21
C THR A 41 -5.52 22.47 22.13
N ALA A 42 -6.22 22.00 23.17
CA ALA A 42 -6.82 20.66 23.16
C ALA A 42 -7.68 20.43 21.91
N ARG A 43 -8.40 21.47 21.46
CA ARG A 43 -9.18 21.47 20.23
C ARG A 43 -8.32 21.32 18.97
N GLY A 44 -7.18 22.02 18.90
CA GLY A 44 -6.23 21.91 17.79
C GLY A 44 -5.64 20.50 17.69
N ASN A 45 -5.24 19.91 18.82
CA ASN A 45 -4.71 18.55 18.87
C ASN A 45 -5.74 17.51 18.43
N ALA A 46 -7.00 17.66 18.88
CA ALA A 46 -8.09 16.78 18.46
C ALA A 46 -8.34 16.85 16.95
N TRP A 47 -8.28 18.04 16.38
CA TRP A 47 -8.47 18.21 14.94
C TRP A 47 -7.31 17.63 14.13
N GLU A 48 -6.05 17.83 14.54
CA GLU A 48 -4.89 17.18 13.89
C GLU A 48 -5.02 15.65 13.92
N ALA A 49 -5.46 15.06 15.04
CA ALA A 49 -5.67 13.61 15.15
C ALA A 49 -6.73 13.10 14.17
N VAL A 50 -7.86 13.80 14.06
CA VAL A 50 -8.94 13.47 13.11
C VAL A 50 -8.44 13.55 11.67
N CYS A 51 -7.66 14.59 11.33
CA CYS A 51 -7.06 14.72 10.00
C CYS A 51 -6.11 13.56 9.70
N ALA A 52 -5.24 13.18 10.66
CA ALA A 52 -4.34 12.05 10.52
C ALA A 52 -5.09 10.73 10.34
N ASP A 53 -6.18 10.51 11.08
CA ASP A 53 -7.01 9.30 10.95
C ASP A 53 -7.72 9.23 9.61
N ARG A 54 -8.23 10.36 9.11
CA ARG A 54 -8.82 10.44 7.76
C ARG A 54 -7.78 10.12 6.68
N ALA A 55 -6.56 10.63 6.82
CA ALA A 55 -5.47 10.31 5.89
C ALA A 55 -5.13 8.81 5.90
N ARG A 56 -4.99 8.21 7.10
CA ARG A 56 -4.78 6.76 7.24
C ARG A 56 -5.93 5.95 6.63
N ALA A 57 -7.17 6.38 6.82
CA ALA A 57 -8.34 5.71 6.26
C ALA A 57 -8.34 5.77 4.72
N ALA A 58 -7.96 6.90 4.13
CA ALA A 58 -7.81 7.01 2.68
C ALA A 58 -6.73 6.06 2.13
N GLN A 59 -5.57 6.00 2.80
CA GLN A 59 -4.50 5.08 2.42
C GLN A 59 -4.92 3.61 2.51
N ARG A 60 -5.66 3.22 3.57
CA ARG A 60 -6.19 1.86 3.73
C ARG A 60 -7.15 1.48 2.60
N ARG A 61 -8.06 2.38 2.22
CA ARG A 61 -8.99 2.14 1.11
C ARG A 61 -8.27 1.88 -0.21
N GLU A 62 -7.20 2.63 -0.49
CA GLU A 62 -6.40 2.42 -1.70
C GLU A 62 -5.69 1.06 -1.68
N LEU A 63 -5.13 0.67 -0.52
CA LEU A 63 -4.54 -0.65 -0.36
C LEU A 63 -5.59 -1.76 -0.53
N ASP A 64 -6.76 -1.63 0.08
CA ASP A 64 -7.85 -2.60 -0.03
C ASP A 64 -8.28 -2.78 -1.48
N ARG A 65 -8.35 -1.68 -2.25
CA ARG A 65 -8.62 -1.71 -3.69
C ARG A 65 -7.56 -2.51 -4.44
N LEU A 66 -6.28 -2.22 -4.25
CA LEU A 66 -5.18 -2.93 -4.93
C LEU A 66 -5.15 -4.41 -4.57
N VAL A 67 -5.43 -4.75 -3.30
CA VAL A 67 -5.52 -6.13 -2.83
C VAL A 67 -6.70 -6.86 -3.49
N ALA A 68 -7.86 -6.21 -3.61
CA ALA A 68 -9.02 -6.77 -4.29
C ALA A 68 -8.74 -7.04 -5.78
N GLU A 69 -8.11 -6.08 -6.47
CA GLU A 69 -7.70 -6.24 -7.88
C GLU A 69 -6.72 -7.42 -8.06
N LEU A 70 -5.72 -7.54 -7.17
CA LEU A 70 -4.78 -8.66 -7.17
C LEU A 70 -5.47 -10.00 -6.88
N GLY A 71 -6.42 -10.01 -5.94
CA GLY A 71 -7.24 -11.18 -5.60
C GLY A 71 -8.06 -11.67 -6.80
N ALA A 72 -8.71 -10.74 -7.50
CA ALA A 72 -9.47 -11.02 -8.72
C ALA A 72 -8.58 -11.57 -9.84
N ALA A 73 -7.41 -10.97 -10.06
CA ALA A 73 -6.45 -11.45 -11.05
C ALA A 73 -5.98 -12.89 -10.77
N ARG A 74 -5.69 -13.22 -9.50
CA ARG A 74 -5.33 -14.59 -9.09
C ARG A 74 -6.47 -15.57 -9.27
N ALA A 75 -7.71 -15.18 -8.94
CA ALA A 75 -8.89 -16.03 -9.15
C ALA A 75 -9.10 -16.34 -10.63
N ALA A 76 -8.98 -15.33 -11.51
CA ALA A 76 -9.08 -15.51 -12.95
C ALA A 76 -7.97 -16.43 -13.52
N ALA A 77 -6.74 -16.30 -13.02
CA ALA A 77 -5.64 -17.16 -13.44
C ALA A 77 -5.85 -18.62 -13.03
N ARG A 78 -6.36 -18.88 -11.82
CA ARG A 78 -6.72 -20.23 -11.37
C ARG A 78 -7.80 -20.83 -12.25
N LYS A 79 -8.90 -20.11 -12.49
CA LYS A 79 -9.99 -20.57 -13.37
C LYS A 79 -9.49 -20.96 -14.77
N ARG A 80 -8.57 -20.19 -15.35
CA ARG A 80 -7.98 -20.52 -16.66
C ARG A 80 -7.12 -21.78 -16.65
N ARG A 81 -6.40 -22.04 -15.55
CA ARG A 81 -5.62 -23.26 -15.40
C ARG A 81 -6.54 -24.47 -15.26
N ASP A 82 -7.53 -24.38 -14.37
CA ASP A 82 -8.46 -25.47 -14.13
C ASP A 82 -9.22 -25.82 -15.44
N ALA A 83 -9.66 -24.81 -16.20
CA ALA A 83 -10.28 -25.01 -17.52
C ALA A 83 -9.35 -25.62 -18.59
N ARG A 84 -8.03 -25.48 -18.44
CA ARG A 84 -7.04 -26.10 -19.33
C ARG A 84 -6.82 -27.57 -18.96
N ASP A 85 -6.89 -27.89 -17.67
CA ASP A 85 -6.72 -29.25 -17.15
C ASP A 85 -7.96 -30.12 -17.47
N ASP A 86 -9.14 -29.50 -17.64
CA ASP A 86 -10.39 -30.16 -18.05
C ASP A 86 -10.50 -30.45 -19.57
N LEU A 87 -9.51 -30.07 -20.38
CA LEU A 87 -9.53 -30.37 -21.83
C LEU A 87 -9.06 -31.81 -22.07
N PRO A 88 -9.85 -32.65 -22.76
CA PRO A 88 -9.46 -34.03 -23.03
C PRO A 88 -8.25 -34.07 -23.99
N VAL A 89 -7.20 -34.77 -23.58
CA VAL A 89 -6.03 -35.05 -24.43
C VAL A 89 -6.46 -36.08 -25.47
N SER A 90 -6.48 -35.68 -26.74
CA SER A 90 -6.72 -36.57 -27.89
C SER A 90 -5.42 -37.21 -28.39
#